data_AF-A0A6C0IWX4-F1
#
_entry.id   AF-A0A6C0IWX4-F1
#
_cell.length_a   1.000
_cell.length_b   1.000
_cell.length_c   1.000
_cell.angle_alpha   90.00
_cell.angle_beta   90.00
_cell.angle_gamma   90.00
#
_symmetry.space_group_name_H-M   'P 1'
#
loop_
_entity.id
_entity.type
_entity.pdbx_description
1 polymer ?
#
loop_
_entity_poly.entity_id
_entity_poly.type
_entity_poly.pdbx_seq_one_letter_code
_entity_poly.pdbx_strand_id
1 'polypeptide(L)'
;MNINTISNKLNITYYNNIIEYCKKTNNKYDFFTKQLKKETDAEESYTENEKILSQGDEAEEVKEVVYSDDYLYKKPWIKLSSIHKIIKMKEFISKLLIEDIDEKDKLKNSLTKLINTKVLTKKDQVRYDPINGRVISIPILTFKNGKYLIKN
;
A
#
# COMPACT_ATOMS: atom_id res chain seq x y z
N MET A 1 19.26 5.42 -4.86
CA MET A 1 18.85 6.43 -3.87
C MET A 1 19.43 6.02 -2.52
N ASN A 2 20.22 6.89 -1.87
CA ASN A 2 20.93 6.55 -0.63
C ASN A 2 19.97 6.63 0.57
N ILE A 3 19.84 5.56 1.36
CA ILE A 3 18.95 5.52 2.52
C ILE A 3 19.26 6.66 3.50
N ASN A 4 20.53 7.06 3.59
CA ASN A 4 20.97 8.15 4.44
C ASN A 4 20.46 9.52 3.96
N THR A 5 20.35 9.75 2.64
CA THR A 5 19.82 11.03 2.12
C THR A 5 18.32 11.15 2.35
N ILE A 6 17.58 10.04 2.26
CA ILE A 6 16.16 10.00 2.62
C ILE A 6 15.97 10.28 4.11
N SER A 7 16.78 9.62 4.96
CA SER A 7 16.73 9.82 6.41
C SER A 7 17.03 11.28 6.79
N ASN A 8 18.04 11.91 6.18
CA ASN A 8 18.39 13.30 6.43
C ASN A 8 17.26 14.24 6.00
N LYS A 9 16.65 14.02 4.83
CA LYS A 9 15.51 14.82 4.36
C LYS A 9 14.30 14.74 5.30
N LEU A 10 14.05 13.55 5.87
CA LEU A 10 13.01 13.36 6.89
C LEU A 10 13.35 14.12 8.18
N ASN A 11 14.60 14.07 8.64
CA ASN A 11 15.06 14.80 9.83
C ASN A 11 14.94 16.33 9.65
N ILE A 12 15.34 16.86 8.50
CA ILE A 12 15.20 18.28 8.15
C ILE A 12 13.72 18.69 8.20
N THR A 13 12.84 17.89 7.58
CA THR A 13 11.39 18.15 7.57
C THR A 13 10.80 18.12 8.98
N TYR A 14 11.22 17.16 9.80
CA TYR A 14 10.79 17.02 11.19
C TYR A 14 11.18 18.25 12.03
N TYR A 15 12.43 18.69 11.99
CA TYR A 15 12.87 19.86 12.75
C TYR A 15 12.19 21.15 12.30
N ASN A 16 11.95 21.33 10.99
CA ASN A 16 11.19 22.47 10.47
C ASN A 16 9.78 22.54 11.06
N ASN A 17 9.06 21.41 11.07
CA ASN A 17 7.70 21.35 11.62
C ASN A 17 7.66 21.70 13.12
N ILE A 18 8.66 21.25 13.89
CA ILE A 18 8.76 21.57 15.32
C ILE A 18 9.06 23.05 15.53
N ILE A 19 9.99 23.63 14.75
CA ILE A 19 10.32 25.05 14.83
C ILE A 19 9.09 25.90 14.51
N GLU A 20 8.31 25.55 13.49
CA GLU A 20 7.06 26.24 13.17
C GLU A 20 6.04 26.16 14.29
N TYR A 21 5.90 24.99 14.92
CA TYR A 21 5.01 24.82 16.06
C TYR A 21 5.46 25.65 17.27
N CYS A 22 6.76 25.65 17.59
CA CYS A 22 7.33 26.46 18.66
C CYS A 22 7.16 27.97 18.41
N LYS A 23 7.32 28.42 17.16
CA LYS A 23 7.05 29.81 16.75
C LYS A 23 5.59 30.21 17.02
N LYS A 24 4.64 29.35 16.66
CA LYS A 24 3.20 29.59 16.88
C LYS A 24 2.83 29.61 18.36
N THR A 25 3.51 28.81 19.18
CA THR A 25 3.23 28.67 20.61
C THR A 25 4.10 29.56 21.50
N ASN A 26 4.92 30.44 20.89
CA ASN A 26 5.90 31.31 21.57
C ASN A 26 6.83 30.56 22.54
N ASN A 27 7.16 29.31 22.20
CA ASN A 27 8.07 28.46 22.94
C ASN A 27 9.51 28.63 22.42
N LYS A 28 10.50 28.46 23.29
CA LYS A 28 11.91 28.50 22.88
C LYS A 28 12.22 27.36 21.91
N TYR A 29 12.94 27.67 20.83
CA TYR A 29 13.27 26.71 19.77
C TYR A 29 14.75 26.70 19.37
N ASP A 30 15.62 27.37 20.13
CA ASP A 30 17.06 27.51 19.84
C ASP A 30 17.79 26.16 19.75
N PHE A 31 17.30 25.15 20.48
CA PHE A 31 17.82 23.80 20.39
C PHE A 31 17.56 23.18 19.01
N PHE A 32 16.35 23.32 18.47
CA PHE A 32 15.95 22.71 17.20
C PHE A 32 16.60 23.40 16.01
N THR A 33 16.79 24.72 16.06
CA THR A 33 17.53 25.47 15.02
C THR A 33 19.00 25.05 14.97
N LYS A 34 19.62 24.80 16.13
CA LYS A 34 20.99 24.28 16.20
C LYS A 34 21.13 22.87 15.64
N GLN A 35 20.14 21.99 15.86
CA GLN A 35 20.16 20.64 15.28
C GLN A 35 19.89 20.67 13.77
N LEU A 36 18.93 21.49 13.31
CA LEU A 36 18.65 21.68 11.89
C LEU A 36 19.92 22.10 11.13
N LYS A 37 20.67 23.07 11.67
CA LYS A 37 21.92 23.53 11.05
C LYS A 37 22.96 22.41 10.89
N LYS A 38 23.10 21.50 11.87
CA LYS A 38 24.03 20.37 11.75
C LYS A 38 23.64 19.39 10.65
N GLU A 39 22.34 19.15 10.48
CA GLU A 39 21.84 18.24 9.43
C GLU A 39 22.00 18.86 8.03
N THR A 40 21.86 20.19 7.91
CA THR A 40 22.08 20.91 6.64
C THR A 40 23.58 21.05 6.30
N ASP A 41 24.42 21.37 7.29
CA ASP A 41 25.88 21.46 7.10
C ASP A 41 26.49 20.08 6.73
N ALA A 42 25.88 18.99 7.19
CA ALA A 42 26.25 17.62 6.77
C ALA A 42 25.90 17.32 5.31
N GLU A 43 24.94 18.03 4.71
CA GLU A 43 24.53 17.85 3.31
C GLU A 43 25.53 18.54 2.34
N GLU A 44 26.11 19.68 2.73
CA GLU A 44 27.13 20.38 1.94
C GLU A 44 28.47 19.63 1.86
N SER A 45 28.79 18.78 2.85
CA SER A 45 30.01 17.95 2.86
C SER A 45 30.01 16.79 1.85
N TYR A 46 28.87 16.44 1.25
CA TYR A 46 28.79 15.38 0.23
C TYR A 46 28.92 15.91 -1.21
N THR A 47 29.10 17.22 -1.41
CA THR A 47 29.24 17.84 -2.75
C THR A 47 30.69 18.03 -3.23
N GLU A 48 31.68 17.55 -2.48
CA GLU A 48 33.08 17.52 -2.94
C GLU A 48 33.60 16.09 -3.11
N ASN A 49 33.97 15.78 -4.35
CA ASN A 49 34.68 14.59 -4.84
C ASN A 49 33.85 13.42 -5.38
N GLU A 50 33.28 13.59 -6.57
CA GLU A 50 33.45 12.57 -7.60
C GLU A 50 34.07 13.22 -8.86
N LYS A 51 35.40 13.21 -8.89
CA LYS A 51 36.16 13.31 -10.13
C LYS A 51 35.71 12.17 -11.03
N ILE A 52 35.24 12.56 -12.21
CA ILE A 52 35.02 11.75 -13.40
C ILE A 52 36.21 10.78 -13.57
N LEU A 53 35.94 9.50 -13.35
CA LEU A 53 36.78 8.40 -13.84
C LEU A 53 35.86 7.48 -14.62
N SER A 54 35.81 7.75 -15.93
CA SER A 54 35.36 6.80 -16.93
C SER A 54 36.24 5.56 -16.88
N GLN A 55 35.66 4.38 -16.66
CA GLN A 55 35.98 3.15 -17.38
C GLN A 55 35.22 1.96 -16.81
N GLY A 56 34.53 1.25 -17.72
CA GLY A 56 34.23 -0.18 -17.59
C GLY A 56 33.11 -0.55 -16.63
N ASP A 57 31.93 -0.78 -17.18
CA ASP A 57 31.28 -2.11 -17.17
C ASP A 57 29.75 -1.99 -17.19
N GLU A 58 29.19 -2.86 -18.01
CA GLU A 58 27.79 -3.16 -18.32
C GLU A 58 26.74 -2.47 -17.44
N ALA A 59 26.05 -1.50 -18.04
CA ALA A 59 24.87 -0.87 -17.49
C ALA A 59 23.72 -1.89 -17.39
N GLU A 60 23.66 -2.65 -16.30
CA GLU A 60 22.37 -3.10 -15.80
C GLU A 60 21.59 -1.87 -15.35
N GLU A 61 20.66 -1.44 -16.20
CA GLU A 61 19.63 -0.46 -15.86
C GLU A 61 19.01 -0.84 -14.50
N VAL A 62 19.36 -0.09 -13.47
CA VAL A 62 18.66 -0.13 -12.19
C VAL A 62 17.26 0.41 -12.46
N LYS A 63 16.35 -0.49 -12.85
CA LYS A 63 14.92 -0.20 -12.96
C LYS A 63 14.48 0.30 -11.60
N GLU A 64 14.15 1.58 -11.57
CA GLU A 64 13.40 2.23 -10.51
C GLU A 64 12.22 1.31 -10.15
N VAL A 65 12.25 0.69 -8.97
CA VAL A 65 11.15 -0.16 -8.50
C VAL A 65 10.01 0.79 -8.16
N VAL A 66 9.26 1.17 -9.17
CA VAL A 66 7.93 1.75 -9.05
C VAL A 66 7.11 0.69 -8.31
N TYR A 67 6.89 0.88 -7.01
CA TYR A 67 5.89 0.12 -6.26
C TYR A 67 4.51 0.57 -6.75
N SER A 68 4.15 0.18 -7.96
CA SER A 68 2.78 0.28 -8.41
C SER A 68 1.96 -0.72 -7.60
N ASP A 69 0.84 -0.27 -7.06
CA ASP A 69 -0.17 -1.10 -6.37
C ASP A 69 -0.59 -2.33 -7.21
N ASP A 70 -0.32 -2.29 -8.52
CA ASP A 70 -0.47 -3.40 -9.45
C ASP A 70 0.21 -4.69 -9.00
N TYR A 71 1.39 -4.63 -8.39
CA TYR A 71 2.09 -5.84 -7.92
C TYR A 71 1.53 -6.40 -6.60
N LEU A 72 0.79 -5.58 -5.85
CA LEU A 72 0.26 -5.96 -4.54
C LEU A 72 -0.75 -7.10 -4.67
N TYR A 73 -1.57 -7.05 -5.73
CA TYR A 73 -2.64 -7.98 -5.99
C TYR A 73 -2.28 -9.05 -7.04
N LYS A 74 -1.17 -8.90 -7.78
CA LYS A 74 -0.69 -9.90 -8.76
C LYS A 74 -0.06 -11.14 -8.12
N LYS A 75 -0.75 -11.75 -7.15
CA LYS A 75 -0.32 -12.92 -6.37
C LYS A 75 -1.45 -13.94 -6.29
N PRO A 76 -1.16 -15.25 -6.20
CA PRO A 76 -2.19 -16.26 -5.98
C PRO A 76 -3.07 -15.95 -4.76
N TRP A 77 -4.37 -16.21 -4.84
CA TRP A 77 -5.34 -15.90 -3.78
C TRP A 77 -4.89 -16.32 -2.38
N ILE A 78 -4.34 -17.53 -2.25
CA ILE A 78 -3.87 -18.08 -0.97
C ILE A 78 -2.80 -17.17 -0.33
N LYS A 79 -1.92 -16.57 -1.14
CA LYS A 79 -0.82 -15.71 -0.70
C LYS A 79 -1.23 -14.27 -0.37
N LEU A 80 -2.47 -13.87 -0.69
CA LEU A 80 -2.97 -12.55 -0.30
C LEU A 80 -3.26 -12.47 1.20
N SER A 81 -2.98 -11.33 1.81
CA SER A 81 -3.38 -11.05 3.19
C SER A 81 -4.91 -11.03 3.32
N SER A 82 -5.44 -11.25 4.52
CA SER A 82 -6.89 -11.19 4.76
C SER A 82 -7.47 -9.82 4.37
N ILE A 83 -6.73 -8.74 4.62
CA ILE A 83 -7.14 -7.37 4.26
C ILE A 83 -7.26 -7.22 2.73
N HIS A 84 -6.27 -7.66 1.96
CA HIS A 84 -6.34 -7.59 0.50
C HIS A 84 -7.48 -8.47 -0.06
N LYS A 85 -7.71 -9.65 0.52
CA LYS A 85 -8.84 -10.51 0.17
C LYS A 85 -10.17 -9.80 0.38
N ILE A 86 -10.34 -9.09 1.50
CA ILE A 86 -11.55 -8.31 1.80
C ILE A 86 -11.73 -7.16 0.80
N ILE A 87 -10.67 -6.43 0.46
CA ILE A 87 -10.73 -5.34 -0.53
C ILE A 87 -11.21 -5.89 -1.88
N LYS A 88 -10.59 -6.96 -2.38
CA LYS A 88 -10.98 -7.58 -3.65
C LYS A 88 -12.37 -8.21 -3.63
N MET A 89 -12.81 -8.70 -2.48
CA MET A 89 -14.18 -9.17 -2.29
C MET A 89 -15.20 -8.03 -2.38
N LYS A 90 -14.92 -6.89 -1.75
CA LYS A 90 -15.77 -5.70 -1.84
C LYS A 90 -15.85 -5.17 -3.27
N GLU A 91 -14.72 -5.11 -3.98
CA GLU A 91 -14.68 -4.73 -5.40
C GLU A 91 -15.54 -5.65 -6.27
N PHE A 92 -15.48 -6.97 -6.02
CA PHE A 92 -16.29 -7.95 -6.73
C PHE A 92 -17.79 -7.72 -6.51
N ILE A 93 -18.22 -7.57 -5.26
CA ILE A 93 -19.63 -7.34 -4.92
C ILE A 93 -20.12 -6.00 -5.46
N SER A 94 -19.26 -4.98 -5.50
CA SER A 94 -19.60 -3.69 -6.08
C SER A 94 -20.04 -3.79 -7.54
N LYS A 95 -19.49 -4.75 -8.30
CA LYS A 95 -19.81 -5.01 -9.71
C LYS A 95 -21.04 -5.90 -9.91
N LEU A 96 -21.59 -6.50 -8.85
CA LEU A 96 -22.81 -7.29 -8.96
C LEU A 96 -24.02 -6.36 -9.14
N LEU A 97 -24.95 -6.80 -9.99
CA LEU A 97 -26.23 -6.14 -10.22
C LEU A 97 -27.17 -6.40 -9.03
N ILE A 98 -27.01 -5.62 -7.97
CA ILE A 98 -27.85 -5.60 -6.77
C ILE A 98 -28.31 -4.15 -6.57
N GLU A 99 -29.60 -3.90 -6.75
CA GLU A 99 -30.19 -2.56 -6.64
C GLU A 99 -30.33 -2.13 -5.17
N ASP A 100 -30.69 -3.08 -4.31
CA ASP A 100 -30.86 -2.83 -2.87
C ASP A 100 -29.49 -2.72 -2.17
N ILE A 101 -29.24 -1.54 -1.58
CA ILE A 101 -27.99 -1.22 -0.88
C ILE A 101 -27.83 -2.07 0.39
N ASP A 102 -28.92 -2.31 1.13
CA ASP A 102 -28.88 -3.08 2.37
C ASP A 102 -28.61 -4.56 2.08
N GLU A 103 -29.20 -5.12 1.02
CA GLU A 103 -28.89 -6.48 0.57
C GLU A 103 -27.42 -6.60 0.13
N LYS A 104 -26.92 -5.60 -0.59
CA LYS A 104 -25.52 -5.54 -1.03
C LYS A 104 -24.57 -5.50 0.16
N ASP A 105 -24.88 -4.71 1.20
CA ASP A 105 -24.04 -4.61 2.40
C ASP A 105 -24.14 -5.85 3.29
N LYS A 106 -25.32 -6.47 3.42
CA LYS A 106 -25.46 -7.79 4.06
C LYS A 106 -24.59 -8.85 3.38
N LEU A 107 -24.55 -8.85 2.05
CA LEU A 107 -23.71 -9.77 1.28
C LEU A 107 -22.22 -9.50 1.51
N LYS A 108 -21.79 -8.22 1.48
CA LYS A 108 -20.41 -7.82 1.81
C LYS A 108 -19.99 -8.30 3.19
N ASN A 109 -20.84 -8.09 4.20
CA ASN A 109 -20.54 -8.49 5.57
C ASN A 109 -20.46 -10.02 5.71
N SER A 110 -21.37 -10.75 5.06
CA SER A 110 -21.38 -12.21 5.07
C SER A 110 -20.11 -12.79 4.45
N LEU A 111 -19.71 -12.32 3.27
CA LEU A 111 -18.50 -12.79 2.59
C LEU A 111 -17.22 -12.37 3.34
N THR A 112 -17.20 -11.18 3.93
CA THR A 112 -16.10 -10.72 4.78
C THR A 112 -15.93 -11.62 6.01
N LYS A 113 -17.04 -12.03 6.64
CA LYS A 113 -17.02 -12.98 7.76
C LYS A 113 -16.44 -14.34 7.35
N LEU A 114 -16.75 -14.82 6.15
CA LEU A 114 -16.19 -16.07 5.62
C LEU A 114 -14.69 -15.98 5.30
N ILE A 115 -14.16 -14.79 4.97
CA ILE A 115 -12.72 -14.56 4.85
C ILE A 115 -12.06 -14.60 6.23
N ASN A 116 -12.64 -13.91 7.21
CA ASN A 116 -12.12 -13.85 8.59
C ASN A 116 -12.10 -15.21 9.28
N THR A 117 -13.13 -16.03 9.03
CA THR A 117 -13.22 -17.43 9.51
C THR A 117 -12.40 -18.41 8.67
N LYS A 118 -11.59 -17.91 7.73
CA LYS A 118 -10.70 -18.67 6.84
C LYS A 118 -11.39 -19.63 5.86
N VAL A 119 -12.71 -19.61 5.74
CA VAL A 119 -13.45 -20.44 4.77
C VAL A 119 -13.09 -20.05 3.33
N LEU A 120 -13.20 -18.77 2.99
CA LEU A 120 -12.91 -18.25 1.64
C LEU A 120 -11.41 -17.98 1.39
N THR A 121 -10.51 -18.67 2.08
CA THR A 121 -9.04 -18.47 1.91
C THR A 121 -8.37 -19.56 1.07
N LYS A 122 -9.05 -20.68 0.85
CA LYS A 122 -8.54 -21.84 0.08
C LYS A 122 -8.68 -21.62 -1.43
N LYS A 123 -7.84 -22.31 -2.22
CA LYS A 123 -7.76 -22.17 -3.69
C LYS A 123 -9.11 -22.39 -4.39
N ASP A 124 -9.84 -23.42 -3.98
CA ASP A 124 -11.06 -23.84 -4.68
C ASP A 124 -12.32 -23.07 -4.25
N GLN A 125 -12.18 -22.17 -3.27
CA GLN A 125 -13.30 -21.42 -2.70
C GLN A 125 -13.52 -20.06 -3.37
N VAL A 126 -12.52 -19.57 -4.10
CA VAL A 126 -12.57 -18.30 -4.85
C VAL A 126 -11.79 -18.47 -6.14
N ARG A 127 -12.46 -18.30 -7.29
CA ARG A 127 -11.79 -18.21 -8.59
C ARG A 127 -11.21 -16.82 -8.73
N TYR A 128 -9.92 -16.71 -8.47
CA TYR A 128 -9.15 -15.46 -8.53
C TYR A 128 -8.24 -15.45 -9.76
N ASP A 129 -8.15 -14.29 -10.40
CA ASP A 129 -7.25 -14.00 -11.51
C ASP A 129 -6.01 -13.25 -10.99
N PRO A 130 -4.85 -13.91 -10.83
CA PRO A 130 -3.64 -13.26 -10.35
C PRO A 130 -3.01 -12.33 -11.38
N ILE A 131 -3.36 -12.42 -12.67
CA ILE A 131 -2.78 -11.56 -13.71
C ILE A 131 -3.44 -10.19 -13.63
N ASN A 132 -4.77 -10.18 -13.51
CA ASN A 132 -5.58 -8.97 -13.44
C ASN A 132 -5.92 -8.55 -12.00
N GLY A 133 -5.46 -9.29 -10.99
CA GLY A 133 -5.65 -8.99 -9.58
C GLY A 133 -7.10 -9.00 -9.09
N ARG A 134 -8.00 -9.75 -9.75
CA ARG A 134 -9.47 -9.66 -9.53
C ARG A 134 -10.12 -11.02 -9.21
N VAL A 135 -11.20 -10.99 -8.42
CA VAL A 135 -12.08 -12.15 -8.25
C VAL A 135 -12.96 -12.29 -9.48
N ILE A 136 -12.97 -13.48 -10.08
CA ILE A 136 -13.82 -13.83 -11.23
C ILE A 136 -15.15 -14.38 -10.74
N SER A 137 -15.11 -15.32 -9.79
CA SER A 137 -16.32 -15.96 -9.24
C SER A 137 -16.04 -16.62 -7.89
N ILE A 138 -17.12 -16.91 -7.16
CA ILE A 138 -17.10 -17.57 -5.87
C ILE A 138 -18.03 -18.78 -6.00
N PRO A 139 -17.51 -20.03 -6.01
CA PRO A 139 -18.35 -21.22 -6.27
C PRO A 139 -19.51 -21.41 -5.30
N ILE A 140 -19.38 -20.96 -4.05
CA ILE A 140 -20.46 -21.03 -3.07
C ILE A 140 -21.50 -19.92 -3.24
N LEU A 141 -21.26 -18.91 -4.10
CA LEU A 141 -22.20 -17.82 -4.34
C LEU A 141 -23.05 -18.14 -5.56
N THR A 142 -24.36 -18.19 -5.37
CA THR A 142 -25.33 -18.52 -6.43
C THR A 142 -26.35 -17.40 -6.58
N PHE A 143 -26.81 -17.12 -7.80
CA PHE A 143 -27.87 -16.16 -8.05
C PHE A 143 -29.18 -16.93 -8.26
N LYS A 144 -30.17 -16.70 -7.40
CA LYS A 144 -31.50 -17.35 -7.48
C LYS A 144 -32.58 -16.35 -7.07
N ASN A 145 -33.67 -16.32 -7.84
CA ASN A 145 -34.84 -15.45 -7.59
C ASN A 145 -34.46 -13.96 -7.43
N GLY A 146 -33.55 -13.46 -8.26
CA GLY A 146 -33.10 -12.07 -8.19
C GLY A 146 -32.12 -11.76 -7.05
N LYS A 147 -31.72 -12.75 -6.24
CA LYS A 147 -30.87 -12.55 -5.07
C LYS A 147 -29.62 -13.44 -5.11
N TYR A 148 -28.53 -12.92 -4.56
CA TYR A 148 -27.30 -13.68 -4.36
C TYR A 148 -27.36 -14.41 -3.02
N LEU A 149 -27.21 -15.73 -3.06
CA LEU A 149 -27.27 -16.63 -1.92
C LEU A 149 -25.96 -17.40 -1.77
N ILE A 150 -25.49 -17.51 -0.53
CA ILE A 150 -24.33 -18.33 -0.18
C ILE A 150 -24.86 -19.76 0.08
N LYS A 151 -24.39 -20.71 -0.71
CA LYS A 151 -24.67 -22.13 -0.55
C LYS A 151 -23.98 -22.63 0.72
N ASN A 152 -24.78 -23.16 1.64
CA ASN A 152 -24.29 -23.91 2.80
C ASN A 152 -23.73 -25.27 2.38
#